data_AF-A0A1W6ZRR6-F1
#
_entry.id   AF-A0A1W6ZRR6-F1
#
_cell.length_a   1.000
_cell.length_b   1.000
_cell.length_c   1.000
_cell.angle_alpha   90.00
_cell.angle_beta   90.00
_cell.angle_gamma   90.00
#
_symmetry.space_group_name_H-M   'P 1'
#
loop_
_entity.id
_entity.type
_entity.pdbx_description
1 polymer ?
#
loop_
_entity_poly.entity_id
_entity_poly.type
_entity_poly.pdbx_seq_one_letter_code
_entity_poly.pdbx_strand_id
1 'polypeptide(L)'
;MSRPGISNGTFTAYPQGYWVINPLHWQLLFVFGAWCALGGAQKLSPVLKSPITIVLAIAYLVFAFLIVRSWYYPTLSEFKPGWLHDFLYPIDKTNLDPLRFIHFAAYAVLAAWLVPKTWSALHSPWLKPAILCGQHSLEIFCLGVFLSSAAHFIITETSGGWPTQITISLAGVAIMVAVAAWLDFFKNFNRKYGFDGRVADADIAGGYA
;
A
#
# COMPACT_ATOMS: atom_id res chain seq x y z
N MET A 1 -21.99 -5.16 -33.26
CA MET A 1 -20.56 -5.47 -33.40
C MET A 1 -19.78 -4.18 -33.14
N SER A 2 -19.59 -3.85 -31.86
CA SER A 2 -18.96 -2.60 -31.44
C SER A 2 -17.49 -2.89 -31.16
N ARG A 3 -16.60 -2.21 -31.88
CA ARG A 3 -15.14 -2.37 -31.75
C ARG A 3 -14.74 -2.19 -30.27
N PRO A 4 -13.91 -3.07 -29.67
CA PRO A 4 -13.26 -2.81 -28.39
C PRO A 4 -12.19 -1.75 -28.63
N GLY A 5 -12.65 -0.51 -28.82
CA GLY A 5 -11.82 0.66 -28.98
C GLY A 5 -11.29 1.07 -27.62
N ILE A 6 -9.97 1.11 -27.50
CA ILE A 6 -9.25 1.73 -26.40
C ILE A 6 -9.71 3.20 -26.36
N SER A 7 -10.67 3.53 -25.50
CA SER A 7 -10.96 4.92 -25.15
C SER A 7 -10.13 5.23 -23.91
N ASN A 8 -9.27 6.25 -24.00
CA ASN A 8 -8.49 6.78 -22.88
C ASN A 8 -7.58 5.76 -22.17
N GLY A 9 -6.93 4.85 -22.92
CA GLY A 9 -5.90 3.95 -22.36
C GLY A 9 -6.39 2.90 -21.36
N THR A 10 -7.68 2.57 -21.35
CA THR A 10 -8.27 1.59 -20.44
C THR A 10 -8.88 0.43 -21.22
N PHE A 11 -8.51 -0.81 -20.88
CA PHE A 11 -9.16 -2.01 -21.45
C PHE A 11 -10.55 -2.20 -20.82
N THR A 12 -11.49 -2.81 -21.55
CA THR A 12 -12.80 -3.21 -20.99
C THR A 12 -12.68 -4.55 -20.25
N ALA A 13 -13.44 -4.75 -19.17
CA ALA A 13 -13.53 -6.04 -18.50
C ALA A 13 -14.55 -6.95 -19.22
N TYR A 14 -14.19 -8.22 -19.45
CA TYR A 14 -15.08 -9.23 -20.05
C TYR A 14 -16.07 -9.75 -18.99
N PRO A 15 -17.36 -10.06 -19.32
CA PRO A 15 -18.02 -9.99 -20.62
C PRO A 15 -18.62 -8.61 -20.94
N GLN A 16 -18.95 -7.80 -19.93
CA GLN A 16 -19.26 -6.38 -20.03
C GLN A 16 -18.93 -5.74 -18.68
N GLY A 17 -18.02 -4.76 -18.66
CA GLY A 17 -17.67 -4.05 -17.44
C GLY A 17 -16.48 -3.12 -17.61
N TYR A 18 -16.29 -2.26 -16.63
CA TYR A 18 -15.08 -1.47 -16.48
C TYR A 18 -14.23 -2.12 -15.40
N TRP A 19 -12.91 -2.16 -15.60
CA TRP A 19 -12.02 -2.60 -14.53
C TRP A 19 -12.20 -1.65 -13.35
N VAL A 20 -12.32 -2.18 -12.14
CA VAL A 20 -12.36 -1.37 -10.91
C VAL A 20 -11.01 -0.66 -10.71
N ILE A 21 -9.93 -1.27 -11.22
CA ILE A 21 -8.54 -0.80 -11.16
C ILE A 21 -7.93 -0.99 -12.55
N ASN A 22 -7.47 0.07 -13.21
CA ASN A 22 -6.78 -0.05 -14.51
C ASN A 22 -5.37 -0.65 -14.30
N PRO A 23 -5.10 -1.90 -14.75
CA PRO A 23 -3.82 -2.56 -14.48
C PRO A 23 -2.62 -1.81 -15.08
N LEU A 24 -2.77 -1.13 -16.22
CA LEU A 24 -1.68 -0.38 -16.87
C LEU A 24 -1.23 0.84 -16.06
N HIS A 25 -2.18 1.56 -15.47
CA HIS A 25 -1.87 2.75 -14.68
C HIS A 25 -1.28 2.38 -13.32
N TRP A 26 -1.73 1.28 -12.73
CA TRP A 26 -1.23 0.80 -11.44
C TRP A 26 0.11 0.06 -11.55
N GLN A 27 0.45 -0.52 -12.71
CA GLN A 27 1.78 -1.08 -12.98
C GLN A 27 2.90 -0.07 -12.68
N LEU A 28 2.69 1.22 -12.95
CA LEU A 28 3.67 2.27 -12.63
C LEU A 28 4.03 2.29 -11.13
N LEU A 29 3.06 2.12 -10.24
CA LEU A 29 3.30 2.11 -8.80
C LEU A 29 4.12 0.88 -8.37
N PHE A 30 3.81 -0.29 -8.94
CA PHE A 30 4.55 -1.53 -8.66
C PHE A 30 5.99 -1.45 -9.18
N VAL A 31 6.18 -0.96 -10.42
CA VAL A 31 7.51 -0.78 -11.02
C VAL A 31 8.30 0.27 -10.24
N PHE A 32 7.67 1.39 -9.86
CA PHE A 32 8.30 2.42 -9.03
C PHE A 32 8.69 1.87 -7.65
N GLY A 33 7.80 1.12 -7.00
CA GLY A 33 8.09 0.46 -5.72
C GLY A 33 9.26 -0.52 -5.82
N ALA A 34 9.28 -1.37 -6.86
CA ALA A 34 10.37 -2.29 -7.13
C ALA A 34 11.69 -1.54 -7.42
N TRP A 35 11.65 -0.48 -8.23
CA TRP A 35 12.80 0.38 -8.49
C TRP A 35 13.33 1.03 -7.21
N CYS A 36 12.44 1.53 -6.35
CA CYS A 36 12.79 2.06 -5.04
C CYS A 36 13.47 1.02 -4.15
N ALA A 37 12.95 -0.22 -4.11
CA ALA A 37 13.50 -1.33 -3.34
C ALA A 37 14.88 -1.78 -3.84
N LEU A 38 15.12 -1.76 -5.15
CA LEU A 38 16.39 -2.13 -5.79
C LEU A 38 17.50 -1.06 -5.67
N GLY A 39 17.24 0.05 -4.98
CA GLY A 39 18.22 1.11 -4.73
C GLY A 39 17.85 2.48 -5.30
N GLY A 40 16.75 2.59 -6.05
CA GLY A 40 16.21 3.87 -6.50
C GLY A 40 15.90 4.83 -5.34
N ALA A 41 15.44 4.31 -4.21
CA ALA A 41 15.20 5.11 -3.00
C ALA A 41 16.48 5.72 -2.42
N GLN A 42 17.63 5.05 -2.59
CA GLN A 42 18.92 5.57 -2.13
C GLN A 42 19.40 6.71 -3.02
N LYS A 43 19.17 6.62 -4.34
CA LYS A 43 19.45 7.70 -5.30
C LYS A 43 18.55 8.92 -5.09
N LEU A 44 17.28 8.70 -4.72
CA LEU A 44 16.34 9.79 -4.41
C LEU A 44 16.49 10.36 -2.99
N SER A 45 17.20 9.67 -2.10
CA SER A 45 17.36 10.03 -0.68
C SER A 45 17.81 11.49 -0.45
N PRO A 46 18.78 12.07 -1.20
CA PRO A 46 19.15 13.48 -1.01
C PRO A 46 18.02 14.46 -1.35
N VAL A 47 17.25 14.17 -2.40
CA VAL A 47 16.11 14.98 -2.83
C VAL A 47 14.94 14.84 -1.85
N LEU A 48 14.66 13.62 -1.40
CA LEU A 48 13.60 13.31 -0.44
C LEU A 48 13.88 13.92 0.95
N LYS A 49 15.15 14.06 1.33
CA LYS A 49 15.57 14.67 2.60
C LYS A 49 15.76 16.19 2.53
N SER A 50 15.63 16.78 1.34
CA SER A 50 15.72 18.24 1.21
C SER A 50 14.60 18.91 2.00
N PRO A 51 14.89 19.95 2.80
CA PRO A 51 13.87 20.68 3.56
C PRO A 51 12.79 21.26 2.64
N ILE A 52 13.14 21.60 1.40
CA ILE A 52 12.20 22.11 0.40
C ILE A 52 11.15 21.04 0.05
N THR A 53 11.59 19.81 -0.22
CA THR A 53 10.69 18.69 -0.55
C THR A 53 9.74 18.37 0.60
N ILE A 54 10.23 18.43 1.85
CA ILE A 54 9.42 18.20 3.04
C ILE A 54 8.39 19.30 3.22
N VAL A 55 8.79 20.57 3.09
CA VAL A 55 7.86 21.72 3.17
C VAL A 55 6.79 21.62 2.08
N LEU A 56 7.16 21.29 0.85
CA LEU A 56 6.22 21.08 -0.25
C LEU A 56 5.26 19.92 0.03
N ALA A 57 5.75 18.80 0.56
CA ALA A 57 4.92 17.65 0.93
C ALA A 57 3.92 17.99 2.03
N ILE A 58 4.36 18.69 3.09
CA ILE A 58 3.48 19.14 4.18
C ILE A 58 2.44 20.13 3.65
N ALA A 59 2.88 21.13 2.88
CA ALA A 59 1.98 22.14 2.31
C ALA A 59 0.91 21.49 1.42
N TYR A 60 1.31 20.54 0.60
CA TYR A 60 0.38 19.77 -0.25
C TYR A 60 -0.62 18.96 0.58
N LEU A 61 -0.18 18.25 1.63
CA LEU A 61 -1.08 17.47 2.48
C LEU A 61 -2.04 18.34 3.29
N VAL A 62 -1.57 19.47 3.82
CA VAL A 62 -2.42 20.46 4.50
C VAL A 62 -3.44 21.04 3.53
N PHE A 63 -3.01 21.41 2.32
CA PHE A 63 -3.92 21.87 1.27
C PHE A 63 -4.98 20.81 0.95
N ALA A 64 -4.58 19.57 0.67
CA ALA A 64 -5.50 18.46 0.41
C ALA A 64 -6.47 18.23 1.57
N PHE A 65 -5.99 18.28 2.82
CA PHE A 65 -6.83 18.16 4.00
C PHE A 65 -7.87 19.28 4.11
N LEU A 66 -7.48 20.53 3.87
CA LEU A 66 -8.38 21.68 3.89
C LEU A 66 -9.46 21.58 2.80
N ILE A 67 -9.10 21.10 1.60
CA ILE A 67 -10.06 20.86 0.51
C ILE A 67 -11.09 19.79 0.91
N VAL A 68 -10.63 18.63 1.39
CA VAL A 68 -11.54 17.55 1.82
C VAL A 68 -12.43 17.99 2.98
N ARG A 69 -11.86 18.73 3.94
CA ARG A 69 -12.61 19.29 5.07
C ARG A 69 -13.68 20.27 4.60
N SER A 70 -13.38 21.11 3.61
CA SER A 70 -14.33 22.05 3.02
C SER A 70 -15.57 21.34 2.46
N TRP A 71 -15.42 20.09 1.99
CA TRP A 71 -16.53 19.29 1.46
C TRP A 71 -17.37 18.60 2.53
N TYR A 72 -16.81 18.37 3.72
CA TYR A 72 -17.50 17.71 4.82
C TYR A 72 -18.41 18.65 5.63
N TYR A 73 -18.06 19.94 5.70
CA TYR A 73 -18.82 20.94 6.47
C TYR A 73 -19.75 21.77 5.54
N PRO A 74 -21.09 21.68 5.70
CA PRO A 74 -22.05 22.37 4.84
C PRO A 74 -21.85 23.90 4.78
N THR A 75 -21.40 24.50 5.88
CA THR A 75 -21.18 25.95 6.02
C THR A 75 -20.01 26.49 5.20
N LEU A 76 -19.06 25.62 4.79
CA LEU A 76 -17.91 25.99 3.96
C LEU A 76 -18.14 25.67 2.47
N SER A 77 -19.27 25.00 2.16
CA SER A 77 -19.59 24.58 0.80
C SER A 77 -19.93 25.73 -0.16
N GLU A 78 -20.22 26.92 0.35
CA GLU A 78 -20.46 28.12 -0.46
C GLU A 78 -19.16 28.72 -1.02
N PHE A 79 -18.00 28.44 -0.40
CA PHE A 79 -16.67 28.80 -0.90
C PHE A 79 -16.12 27.75 -1.87
N LYS A 80 -16.96 27.32 -2.84
CA LYS A 80 -16.57 26.41 -3.92
C LYS A 80 -16.20 27.21 -5.17
N PRO A 81 -14.91 27.45 -5.46
CA PRO A 81 -14.51 27.85 -6.80
C PRO A 81 -14.84 26.71 -7.78
N GLY A 82 -15.78 26.92 -8.69
CA GLY A 82 -16.19 25.91 -9.68
C GLY A 82 -15.02 25.36 -10.51
N TRP A 83 -14.04 26.20 -10.81
CA TRP A 83 -12.80 25.80 -11.51
C TRP A 83 -11.98 24.76 -10.75
N LEU A 84 -12.01 24.76 -9.41
CA LEU A 84 -11.30 23.77 -8.59
C LEU A 84 -12.05 22.44 -8.57
N HIS A 85 -13.39 22.48 -8.59
CA HIS A 85 -14.18 21.26 -8.77
C HIS A 85 -13.89 20.64 -10.13
N ASP A 86 -13.95 21.39 -11.22
CA ASP A 86 -13.73 20.85 -12.58
C ASP A 86 -12.29 20.40 -12.83
N PHE A 87 -11.31 20.99 -12.14
CA PHE A 87 -9.91 20.56 -12.19
C PHE A 87 -9.64 19.32 -11.31
N LEU A 88 -10.33 19.19 -10.18
CA LEU A 88 -10.14 18.10 -9.22
C LEU A 88 -11.07 16.90 -9.47
N TYR A 89 -12.16 17.06 -10.22
CA TYR A 89 -13.14 16.01 -10.53
C TYR A 89 -13.03 15.31 -11.90
N PRO A 90 -11.88 15.30 -12.62
CA PRO A 90 -11.55 14.17 -13.47
C PRO A 90 -10.76 13.09 -12.71
N ILE A 91 -10.89 13.02 -11.37
CA ILE A 91 -10.41 11.87 -10.58
C ILE A 91 -11.26 10.64 -10.97
N ASP A 92 -10.83 9.95 -12.02
CA ASP A 92 -11.38 8.67 -12.39
C ASP A 92 -11.06 7.66 -11.29
N LYS A 93 -12.09 7.07 -10.68
CA LYS A 93 -11.94 6.05 -9.62
C LYS A 93 -11.08 4.85 -10.09
N THR A 94 -11.07 4.61 -11.40
CA THR A 94 -10.43 3.50 -12.10
C THR A 94 -8.96 3.73 -12.45
N ASN A 95 -8.56 4.98 -12.74
CA ASN A 95 -7.21 5.30 -13.17
C ASN A 95 -6.35 5.77 -11.99
N LEU A 96 -5.05 5.49 -12.04
CA LEU A 96 -4.11 6.06 -11.07
C LEU A 96 -3.92 7.53 -11.44
N ASP A 97 -4.78 8.39 -10.88
CA ASP A 97 -4.69 9.83 -11.08
C ASP A 97 -3.31 10.34 -10.61
N PRO A 98 -2.59 11.13 -11.43
CA PRO A 98 -1.34 11.78 -11.03
C PRO A 98 -1.41 12.48 -9.66
N LEU A 99 -2.55 13.08 -9.31
CA LEU A 99 -2.76 13.72 -8.01
C LEU A 99 -2.75 12.71 -6.87
N ARG A 100 -3.35 11.52 -7.04
CA ARG A 100 -3.30 10.45 -6.03
C ARG A 100 -1.88 9.92 -5.86
N PHE A 101 -1.14 9.80 -6.97
CA PHE A 101 0.26 9.41 -6.92
C PHE A 101 1.11 10.44 -6.16
N ILE A 102 0.94 11.74 -6.43
CA ILE A 102 1.63 12.82 -5.70
C ILE A 102 1.25 12.80 -4.22
N HIS A 103 -0.03 12.58 -3.89
CA HIS A 103 -0.49 12.50 -2.51
C HIS A 103 0.12 11.31 -1.76
N PHE A 104 0.14 10.13 -2.38
CA PHE A 104 0.83 8.97 -1.84
C PHE A 104 2.34 9.22 -1.69
N ALA A 105 2.98 9.84 -2.68
CA ALA A 105 4.40 10.17 -2.62
C ALA A 105 4.72 11.18 -1.50
N ALA A 106 3.85 12.18 -1.27
CA ALA A 106 4.00 13.13 -0.16
C ALA A 106 3.94 12.42 1.21
N TYR A 107 3.01 11.48 1.39
CA TYR A 107 3.00 10.64 2.59
C TYR A 107 4.25 9.75 2.69
N ALA A 108 4.69 9.15 1.60
CA ALA A 108 5.89 8.32 1.59
C ALA A 108 7.15 9.13 1.97
N VAL A 109 7.28 10.37 1.47
CA VAL A 109 8.35 11.31 1.85
C VAL A 109 8.29 11.60 3.35
N LEU A 110 7.12 11.95 3.87
CA LEU A 110 6.95 12.24 5.30
C LEU A 110 7.21 11.02 6.18
N ALA A 111 6.74 9.84 5.79
CA ALA A 111 7.02 8.60 6.50
C ALA A 111 8.53 8.30 6.51
N ALA A 112 9.21 8.47 5.38
CA ALA A 112 10.66 8.27 5.29
C ALA A 112 11.47 9.30 6.07
N TRP A 113 10.96 10.53 6.21
CA TRP A 113 11.57 11.57 7.03
C TRP A 113 11.34 11.34 8.52
N LEU A 114 10.10 11.02 8.91
CA LEU A 114 9.70 10.81 10.31
C LEU A 114 10.30 9.54 10.91
N VAL A 115 10.57 8.53 10.08
CA VAL A 115 11.11 7.23 10.50
C VAL A 115 12.55 7.07 10.01
N PRO A 116 13.54 7.73 10.63
CA PRO A 116 14.94 7.55 10.26
C PRO A 116 15.39 6.12 10.56
N LYS A 117 16.27 5.58 9.71
CA LYS A 117 16.81 4.20 9.83
C LYS A 117 17.49 3.93 11.19
N THR A 118 17.96 4.98 11.86
CA THR A 118 18.65 4.92 13.16
C THR A 118 17.71 5.08 14.35
N TRP A 119 16.40 5.13 14.14
CA TRP A 119 15.46 5.38 15.23
C TRP A 119 15.39 4.19 16.19
N SER A 120 15.76 4.40 17.45
CA SER A 120 15.68 3.41 18.53
C SER A 120 14.27 2.79 18.66
N ALA A 121 13.21 3.53 18.35
CA ALA A 121 11.84 3.03 18.39
C ALA A 121 11.57 1.88 17.41
N LEU A 122 12.31 1.77 16.29
CA LEU A 122 12.22 0.63 15.36
C LEU A 122 12.71 -0.68 16.00
N HIS A 123 13.60 -0.58 16.99
CA HIS A 123 14.08 -1.73 17.74
C HIS A 123 13.17 -2.09 18.93
N SER A 124 12.15 -1.29 19.21
CA SER A 124 11.21 -1.55 20.30
C SER A 124 10.38 -2.80 20.05
N PRO A 125 10.07 -3.60 21.08
CA PRO A 125 9.28 -4.82 20.94
C PRO A 125 7.86 -4.57 20.42
N TRP A 126 7.35 -3.35 20.57
CA TRP A 126 6.01 -2.95 20.13
C TRP A 126 5.90 -2.79 18.61
N LEU A 127 6.96 -2.33 17.94
CA LEU A 127 6.98 -2.20 16.48
C LEU A 127 7.40 -3.50 15.77
N LYS A 128 8.11 -4.40 16.46
CA LYS A 128 8.51 -5.71 15.92
C LYS A 128 7.38 -6.49 15.24
N PRO A 129 6.19 -6.68 15.83
CA PRO A 129 5.12 -7.42 15.17
C PRO A 129 4.66 -6.76 13.86
N ALA A 130 4.56 -5.43 13.82
CA ALA A 130 4.20 -4.70 12.61
C ALA A 130 5.26 -4.83 11.51
N ILE A 131 6.55 -4.74 11.88
CA ILE A 131 7.67 -4.92 10.96
C ILE A 131 7.67 -6.36 10.40
N LEU A 132 7.44 -7.35 11.26
CA LEU A 132 7.45 -8.76 10.90
C LEU A 132 6.32 -9.11 9.92
N CYS A 133 5.10 -8.65 10.21
CA CYS A 133 3.98 -8.76 9.27
C CYS A 133 4.28 -8.06 7.94
N GLY A 134 4.97 -6.92 7.96
CA GLY A 134 5.38 -6.20 6.75
C GLY A 134 6.40 -6.94 5.89
N GLN A 135 7.27 -7.76 6.49
CA GLN A 135 8.26 -8.57 5.75
C GLN A 135 7.63 -9.71 4.96
N HIS A 136 6.48 -10.21 5.42
CA HIS A 136 5.68 -11.28 4.79
C HIS A 136 4.31 -10.75 4.33
N SER A 137 4.30 -9.53 3.76
CA SER A 137 3.07 -8.79 3.51
C SER A 137 2.11 -9.50 2.56
N LEU A 138 2.60 -10.29 1.61
CA LEU A 138 1.75 -11.03 0.67
C LEU A 138 1.02 -12.18 1.37
N GLU A 139 1.76 -12.99 2.14
CA GLU A 139 1.22 -14.13 2.86
C GLU A 139 0.23 -13.68 3.93
N ILE A 140 0.59 -12.63 4.69
CA ILE A 140 -0.28 -12.05 5.71
C ILE A 140 -1.49 -11.37 5.11
N PHE A 141 -1.37 -10.74 3.94
CA PHE A 141 -2.53 -10.19 3.22
C PHE A 141 -3.52 -11.29 2.81
N CYS A 142 -3.03 -12.37 2.20
CA CYS A 142 -3.86 -13.52 1.82
C CYS A 142 -4.59 -14.10 3.04
N LEU A 143 -3.86 -14.30 4.15
CA LEU A 143 -4.44 -14.74 5.42
C LEU A 143 -5.52 -13.77 5.92
N GLY A 144 -5.25 -12.46 5.87
CA GLY A 144 -6.18 -11.42 6.29
C GLY A 144 -7.51 -11.43 5.53
N VAL A 145 -7.49 -11.70 4.22
CA VAL A 145 -8.72 -11.82 3.41
C VAL A 145 -9.60 -12.99 3.88
N PHE A 146 -8.99 -14.14 4.18
CA PHE A 146 -9.72 -15.28 4.75
C PHE A 146 -10.27 -14.97 6.15
N LEU A 147 -9.44 -14.35 6.99
CA LEU A 147 -9.80 -13.99 8.35
C LEU A 147 -10.92 -12.95 8.39
N SER A 148 -10.92 -11.99 7.45
CA SER A 148 -11.98 -11.01 7.29
C SER A 148 -13.31 -11.67 6.90
N SER A 149 -13.27 -12.67 6.01
CA SER A 149 -14.48 -13.42 5.64
C SER A 149 -15.03 -14.22 6.82
N ALA A 150 -14.16 -14.87 7.59
CA ALA A 150 -14.54 -15.60 8.80
C ALA A 150 -15.08 -14.66 9.90
N ALA A 151 -14.43 -13.51 10.11
CA ALA A 151 -14.88 -12.49 11.04
C ALA A 151 -16.29 -11.99 10.70
N HIS A 152 -16.55 -11.74 9.41
CA HIS A 152 -17.87 -11.33 8.94
C HIS A 152 -18.94 -12.35 9.32
N PHE A 153 -18.69 -13.64 9.05
CA PHE A 153 -19.59 -14.74 9.41
C PHE A 153 -19.87 -14.80 10.92
N ILE A 154 -18.86 -14.66 11.76
CA ILE A 154 -19.02 -14.70 13.22
C ILE A 154 -19.85 -13.51 13.70
N ILE A 155 -19.57 -12.31 13.19
CA ILE A 155 -20.27 -11.07 13.57
C ILE A 155 -21.74 -11.14 13.18
N THR A 156 -22.07 -11.70 12.02
CA THR A 156 -23.45 -11.85 11.55
C THR A 156 -24.25 -12.82 12.40
N GLU A 157 -23.65 -13.90 12.89
CA GLU A 157 -24.32 -14.92 13.72
C GLU A 157 -24.48 -14.50 15.19
N THR A 158 -23.56 -13.70 15.74
CA THR A 158 -23.55 -13.36 17.18
C THR A 158 -24.24 -12.04 17.55
N SER A 159 -25.05 -11.44 16.67
CA SER A 159 -25.75 -10.15 16.88
C SER A 159 -24.85 -8.92 17.08
N GLY A 160 -23.62 -8.95 16.55
CA GLY A 160 -22.91 -7.76 16.05
C GLY A 160 -22.55 -6.61 17.01
N GLY A 161 -22.43 -6.84 18.32
CA GLY A 161 -22.03 -5.81 19.27
C GLY A 161 -20.59 -5.29 19.09
N TRP A 162 -20.31 -4.05 19.49
CA TRP A 162 -18.97 -3.45 19.46
C TRP A 162 -17.88 -4.26 20.22
N PRO A 163 -18.16 -4.98 21.33
CA PRO A 163 -17.13 -5.79 21.99
C PRO A 163 -16.71 -7.00 21.16
N THR A 164 -17.66 -7.59 20.42
CA THR A 164 -17.40 -8.72 19.52
C THR A 164 -16.51 -8.27 18.36
N GLN A 165 -16.75 -7.08 17.80
CA GLN A 165 -15.92 -6.49 16.76
C GLN A 165 -14.48 -6.25 17.24
N ILE A 166 -14.30 -5.68 18.44
CA ILE A 166 -12.97 -5.46 19.02
C ILE A 166 -12.26 -6.79 19.27
N THR A 167 -12.95 -7.76 19.87
CA THR A 167 -12.37 -9.05 20.21
C THR A 167 -11.91 -9.80 18.96
N ILE A 168 -12.75 -9.86 17.93
CA ILE A 168 -12.42 -10.51 16.65
C ILE A 168 -11.28 -9.76 15.93
N SER A 169 -11.26 -8.43 15.97
CA SER A 169 -10.18 -7.65 15.37
C SER A 169 -8.84 -7.91 16.06
N LEU A 170 -8.82 -7.91 17.40
CA LEU A 170 -7.62 -8.20 18.18
C LEU A 170 -7.14 -9.63 17.96
N ALA A 171 -8.06 -10.61 17.96
CA ALA A 171 -7.74 -11.99 17.62
C ALA A 171 -7.16 -12.11 16.21
N GLY A 172 -7.74 -11.39 15.25
CA GLY A 172 -7.26 -11.37 13.87
C GLY A 172 -5.84 -10.84 13.76
N VAL A 173 -5.54 -9.71 14.43
CA VAL A 173 -4.19 -9.16 14.50
C VAL A 173 -3.22 -10.12 15.17
N ALA A 174 -3.61 -10.75 16.28
CA ALA A 174 -2.77 -11.71 16.98
C ALA A 174 -2.41 -12.92 16.09
N ILE A 175 -3.39 -13.46 15.35
CA ILE A 175 -3.16 -14.56 14.40
C ILE A 175 -2.21 -14.13 13.29
N MET A 176 -2.40 -12.94 12.69
CA MET A 176 -1.50 -12.43 11.65
C MET A 176 -0.06 -12.28 12.17
N VAL A 177 0.12 -11.75 13.38
CA VAL A 177 1.45 -11.60 14.02
C VAL A 177 2.08 -12.97 14.30
N ALA A 178 1.31 -13.93 14.79
CA ALA A 178 1.80 -15.28 15.08
C ALA A 178 2.26 -15.99 13.80
N VAL A 179 1.48 -15.91 12.72
CA VAL A 179 1.85 -16.49 11.42
C VAL A 179 3.08 -15.80 10.84
N ALA A 180 3.19 -14.48 10.94
CA ALA A 180 4.38 -13.76 10.48
C ALA A 180 5.65 -14.21 11.24
N ALA A 181 5.55 -14.40 12.56
CA ALA A 181 6.66 -14.90 13.37
C ALA A 181 7.04 -16.35 13.03
N TRP A 182 6.04 -17.17 12.71
CA TRP A 182 6.24 -18.55 12.29
C TRP A 182 6.97 -18.64 10.95
N LEU A 183 6.60 -17.80 9.97
CA LEU A 183 7.26 -17.72 8.66
C LEU A 183 8.72 -17.26 8.80
N ASP A 184 8.98 -16.23 9.61
CA ASP A 184 10.35 -15.75 9.84
C ASP A 184 11.21 -16.80 10.54
N PHE A 185 10.65 -17.53 11.51
CA PHE A 185 11.33 -18.64 12.17
C PHE A 185 11.77 -19.71 11.17
N PHE A 186 10.87 -20.15 10.28
CA PHE A 186 11.20 -21.15 9.26
C PHE A 186 12.26 -20.66 8.26
N LYS A 187 12.15 -19.41 7.83
CA LYS A 187 13.15 -18.79 6.94
C LYS A 187 14.53 -18.75 7.59
N ASN A 188 14.60 -18.41 8.88
CA ASN A 188 15.83 -18.39 9.65
C ASN A 188 16.38 -19.81 9.91
N PHE A 189 15.50 -20.78 10.15
CA PHE A 189 15.86 -22.19 10.29
C PHE A 189 16.48 -22.74 8.98
N ASN A 190 15.80 -22.59 7.85
CA ASN A 190 16.30 -23.06 6.55
C ASN A 190 17.66 -22.43 6.19
N ARG A 191 17.83 -21.13 6.46
CA ARG A 191 19.11 -20.44 6.27
C ARG A 191 20.23 -20.99 7.15
N LYS A 192 19.94 -21.39 8.38
CA LYS A 192 20.93 -21.93 9.33
C LYS A 192 21.32 -23.38 9.01
N TYR A 193 20.39 -24.18 8.51
CA TYR A 193 20.58 -25.61 8.22
C TYR A 193 20.85 -25.93 6.74
N GLY A 194 21.06 -24.91 5.89
CA GLY A 194 21.64 -25.10 4.55
C GLY A 194 20.71 -25.65 3.47
N PHE A 195 19.39 -25.67 3.68
CA PHE A 195 18.41 -26.06 2.65
C PHE A 195 18.16 -24.96 1.60
N ASP A 196 19.11 -24.04 1.37
CA ASP A 196 18.96 -22.96 0.39
C ASP A 196 19.36 -23.52 -0.99
N GLY A 197 18.36 -23.95 -1.77
CA GLY A 197 18.50 -24.49 -3.13
C GLY A 197 19.08 -23.52 -4.17
N ARG A 198 19.75 -22.45 -3.76
CA ARG A 198 20.40 -21.46 -4.64
C ARG A 198 21.64 -21.98 -5.36
N VAL A 199 22.16 -23.14 -4.97
CA VAL A 199 23.26 -23.78 -5.71
C VAL A 199 22.75 -24.43 -7.01
N ALA A 200 21.45 -24.74 -7.13
CA ALA A 200 20.90 -25.38 -8.33
C ALA A 200 20.61 -24.38 -9.47
N ASP A 201 20.19 -23.14 -9.17
CA ASP A 201 19.82 -22.17 -10.21
C ASP A 201 21.02 -21.48 -10.88
N ALA A 202 22.17 -21.42 -10.20
CA ALA A 202 23.39 -20.84 -10.77
C ALA A 202 24.03 -21.72 -11.86
N ASP A 203 23.82 -23.05 -11.78
CA ASP A 203 24.39 -24.02 -12.72
C ASP A 203 23.59 -24.11 -14.04
N ILE A 204 22.31 -23.74 -14.03
CA ILE A 204 21.44 -23.77 -15.22
C ILE A 204 21.61 -22.51 -16.09
N ALA A 205 22.11 -21.41 -15.54
CA ALA A 205 22.41 -20.18 -16.28
C ALA A 205 23.81 -20.15 -16.92
N GLY A 206 24.67 -21.13 -16.63
CA GLY A 206 26.05 -21.26 -17.14
C GLY A 206 26.19 -22.13 -18.39
N GLY A 207 25.12 -22.35 -19.14
CA GLY A 207 25.12 -23.15 -20.37
C GLY A 207 26.01 -22.55 -21.46
N TYR A 208 27.18 -23.17 -21.63
CA TYR A 208 28.10 -23.16 -22.78
C TYR A 208 27.72 -22.29 -23.98
N ALA A 209 28.52 -21.24 -24.21
CA ALA A 209 28.93 -20.76 -25.52
C ALA A 209 30.31 -20.09 -25.40
#